data_AF-A0A848FDR8-F1
#
_entry.id   AF-A0A848FDR8-F1
#
_cell.length_a   1.000
_cell.length_b   1.000
_cell.length_c   1.000
_cell.angle_alpha   90.00
_cell.angle_beta   90.00
_cell.angle_gamma   90.00
#
_symmetry.space_group_name_H-M   'P 1'
#
loop_
_entity.id
_entity.type
_entity.pdbx_description
1 polymer ?
#
loop_
_entity_poly.entity_id
_entity_poly.type
_entity_poly.pdbx_seq_one_letter_code
_entity_poly.pdbx_strand_id
1 'polypeptide(L)' 'MKPGERAELERQGAKAATRGDAAASNPMLLLQNMPAATGETMQEWAVRYDAWRAGYEHQALKPASGGWTTLFKR' A
#
# COMPACT_ATOMS: atom_id res chain seq x y z
N MET A 1 3.26 -10.90 -13.72
CA MET A 1 2.23 -10.68 -12.67
C MET A 1 1.08 -11.65 -12.87
N LYS A 2 0.65 -12.32 -11.80
CA LYS A 2 -0.42 -13.34 -11.82
C LYS A 2 -1.81 -12.71 -11.80
N PRO A 3 -2.86 -13.40 -12.29
CA PRO A 3 -4.23 -12.94 -12.16
C PRO A 3 -4.61 -12.67 -10.70
N GLY A 4 -5.18 -11.50 -10.42
CA GLY A 4 -5.63 -11.10 -9.07
C GLY A 4 -4.52 -10.56 -8.14
N GLU A 5 -3.24 -10.77 -8.47
CA GLU A 5 -2.10 -10.31 -7.65
C GLU A 5 -2.09 -8.78 -7.49
N ARG A 6 -2.34 -8.05 -8.59
CA ARG A 6 -2.43 -6.57 -8.59
C ARG A 6 -3.45 -6.06 -7.57
N ALA A 7 -4.67 -6.60 -7.61
CA ALA A 7 -5.77 -6.17 -6.75
C ALA A 7 -5.49 -6.51 -5.27
N GLU A 8 -4.81 -7.63 -5.00
CA GLU A 8 -4.39 -7.97 -3.65
C GLU A 8 -3.30 -7.02 -3.13
N LEU A 9 -2.31 -6.68 -3.94
CA LEU A 9 -1.28 -5.70 -3.57
C LEU A 9 -1.89 -4.32 -3.29
N GLU A 10 -2.80 -3.86 -4.14
CA GLU A 10 -3.56 -2.62 -3.91
C GLU A 10 -4.33 -2.66 -2.58
N ARG A 11 -5.04 -3.76 -2.29
CA ARG A 11 -5.73 -3.94 -1.00
C ARG A 11 -4.78 -3.88 0.19
N GLN A 12 -3.60 -4.52 0.08
CA GLN A 12 -2.60 -4.52 1.14
C GLN A 12 -2.03 -3.12 1.39
N GLY A 13 -1.73 -2.37 0.33
CA GLY A 13 -1.28 -0.98 0.44
C GLY A 13 -2.32 -0.10 1.12
N ALA A 14 -3.59 -0.20 0.70
CA ALA A 14 -4.67 0.52 1.32
C ALA A 14 -4.81 0.17 2.82
N LYS A 15 -4.71 -1.12 3.17
CA LYS A 15 -4.77 -1.56 4.57
C LYS A 15 -3.63 -1.00 5.42
N ALA A 16 -2.42 -0.91 4.87
CA ALA A 16 -1.26 -0.33 5.55
C ALA A 16 -1.47 1.17 5.82
N ALA A 17 -1.97 1.93 4.83
CA ALA A 17 -2.32 3.33 5.01
C ALA A 17 -3.40 3.54 6.09
N THR A 18 -4.45 2.71 6.10
CA THR A 18 -5.50 2.75 7.15
C THR A 18 -4.96 2.52 8.56
N ARG A 19 -3.89 1.72 8.69
CA ARG A 19 -3.22 1.47 9.98
C ARG A 19 -2.29 2.61 10.42
N GLY A 20 -1.96 3.54 9.52
CA GLY A 20 -0.97 4.58 9.76
C GLY A 20 0.48 4.12 9.53
N ASP A 21 0.68 2.99 8.85
CA ASP A 21 2.02 2.54 8.47
C ASP A 21 2.63 3.51 7.45
N ALA A 22 3.96 3.63 7.41
CA ALA A 22 4.65 4.48 6.42
C ALA A 22 4.72 3.79 5.04
N ALA A 23 4.81 4.55 3.95
CA ALA A 23 4.98 3.98 2.60
C ALA A 23 6.25 3.10 2.45
N ALA A 24 7.26 3.31 3.30
CA ALA A 24 8.46 2.48 3.36
C ALA A 24 8.19 1.05 3.91
N SER A 25 6.99 0.77 4.44
CA SER A 25 6.56 -0.58 4.83
C SER A 25 6.13 -1.45 3.65
N ASN A 26 6.22 -0.94 2.41
CA ASN A 26 5.95 -1.72 1.20
C ASN A 26 6.74 -3.04 1.22
N PRO A 27 6.08 -4.21 1.19
CA PRO A 27 6.76 -5.50 1.27
C PRO A 27 7.76 -5.74 0.13
N MET A 28 7.61 -5.06 -1.00
CA MET A 28 8.56 -5.16 -2.12
C MET A 28 9.94 -4.58 -1.80
N LEU A 29 10.07 -3.77 -0.73
CA LEU A 29 11.35 -3.26 -0.23
C LEU A 29 12.09 -4.26 0.67
N LEU A 30 11.47 -5.39 1.04
CA LEU A 30 12.14 -6.45 1.80
C LEU A 30 13.13 -7.20 0.90
N LEU A 31 14.31 -7.52 1.45
CA LEU A 31 15.39 -8.19 0.70
C LEU A 31 14.91 -9.45 -0.03
N GLN A 32 14.07 -10.26 0.61
CA GLN A 32 13.51 -11.50 0.04
C GLN A 32 12.57 -11.30 -1.15
N ASN A 33 12.04 -10.09 -1.35
CA ASN A 33 11.15 -9.75 -2.45
C ASN A 33 11.85 -8.93 -3.54
N MET A 34 13.13 -8.59 -3.36
CA MET A 34 13.92 -7.86 -4.35
C MET A 34 14.25 -8.76 -5.56
N PRO A 35 14.44 -8.18 -6.77
CA PRO A 35 14.80 -8.91 -7.98
C PRO A 35 15.99 -9.86 -7.80
N ALA A 36 17.01 -9.40 -7.07
CA ALA A 36 18.22 -10.18 -6.81
C ALA A 36 17.96 -11.47 -5.99
N ALA A 37 16.90 -11.50 -5.19
CA ALA A 37 16.55 -12.64 -4.35
C ALA A 37 15.52 -13.56 -5.02
N THR A 38 14.57 -13.01 -5.78
CA THR A 38 13.49 -13.79 -6.41
C THR A 38 13.83 -14.27 -7.82
N GLY A 39 14.86 -13.69 -8.45
CA GLY A 39 15.21 -13.95 -9.85
C GLY A 39 14.28 -13.28 -10.86
N GLU A 40 13.32 -12.47 -10.40
CA GLU A 40 12.44 -11.69 -11.26
C GLU A 40 13.19 -10.52 -11.90
N THR A 41 12.66 -9.99 -12.99
CA THR A 41 13.20 -8.78 -13.60
C THR A 41 12.87 -7.54 -12.77
N MET A 42 13.67 -6.49 -12.92
CA MET A 42 13.38 -5.19 -12.29
C MET A 42 12.00 -4.64 -12.68
N GLN A 43 11.58 -4.90 -13.93
CA GLN A 43 10.27 -4.50 -14.44
C GLN A 43 9.13 -5.19 -13.67
N GLU A 44 9.20 -6.50 -13.47
CA GLU A 44 8.17 -7.27 -12.76
C GLU A 44 8.07 -6.90 -11.29
N TRP A 45 9.20 -6.59 -10.67
CA TRP A 45 9.25 -6.02 -9.33
C TRP A 45 8.61 -4.64 -9.26
N ALA A 46 8.95 -3.74 -10.19
CA ALA A 46 8.40 -2.38 -10.21
C ALA A 46 6.86 -2.40 -10.33
N VAL A 47 6.30 -3.26 -11.19
CA VAL A 47 4.84 -3.37 -11.34
C VAL A 47 4.15 -3.79 -10.03
N ARG A 48 4.77 -4.67 -9.22
CA ARG A 48 4.23 -5.06 -7.90
C ARG A 48 4.40 -3.95 -6.87
N TYR A 49 5.56 -3.30 -6.87
CA TYR A 49 5.84 -2.14 -6.01
C TYR A 49 4.79 -1.05 -6.23
N ASP A 50 4.55 -0.70 -7.50
CA ASP A 50 3.60 0.34 -7.91
C ASP A 50 2.16 -0.05 -7.58
N ALA A 51 1.78 -1.33 -7.75
CA ALA A 51 0.43 -1.79 -7.38
C ALA A 51 0.16 -1.61 -5.89
N TRP A 52 1.10 -2.00 -5.03
CA TRP A 52 0.96 -1.76 -3.58
C TRP A 52 0.92 -0.27 -3.26
N ARG A 53 1.82 0.51 -3.87
CA ARG A 53 1.95 1.94 -3.63
C ARG A 53 0.71 2.72 -4.06
N ALA A 54 0.10 2.36 -5.19
CA ALA A 54 -1.16 2.93 -5.64
C ALA A 54 -2.26 2.74 -4.58
N GLY A 55 -2.44 1.52 -4.06
CA GLY A 55 -3.41 1.25 -3.01
C GLY A 55 -3.17 2.06 -1.73
N TYR A 56 -1.91 2.17 -1.32
CA TYR A 56 -1.49 2.98 -0.18
C TYR A 56 -1.84 4.46 -0.38
N GLU A 57 -1.40 5.06 -1.48
CA GLU A 57 -1.61 6.48 -1.79
C GLU A 57 -3.10 6.81 -1.92
N HIS A 58 -3.87 5.95 -2.59
CA HIS A 58 -5.32 6.10 -2.71
C HIS A 58 -6.03 6.15 -1.35
N GLN A 59 -5.53 5.44 -0.33
CA GLN A 59 -6.12 5.43 1.00
C GLN A 59 -5.53 6.54 1.89
N ALA A 60 -4.24 6.85 1.77
CA ALA A 60 -3.58 7.92 2.52
C ALA A 60 -4.08 9.31 2.12
N LEU A 61 -4.46 9.50 0.85
CA LEU A 61 -5.05 10.73 0.34
C LEU A 61 -6.53 10.88 0.68
N LYS A 62 -7.21 9.83 1.16
CA LYS A 62 -8.58 10.00 1.66
C LYS A 62 -8.50 10.86 2.92
N PRO A 63 -9.25 11.99 2.96
CA PRO A 63 -9.35 12.74 4.20
C PRO A 63 -9.85 11.76 5.27
N ALA A 64 -9.18 11.76 6.43
CA ALA A 64 -9.68 11.05 7.59
C ALA A 64 -11.14 11.47 7.75
N SER A 65 -12.08 10.56 7.52
CA SER A 65 -13.48 10.74 7.85
C SER A 65 -13.59 10.69 9.38
N GLY A 66 -13.00 11.70 10.03
CA GLY A 66 -12.95 11.92 11.46
C GLY A 66 -14.04 12.92 11.81
N GLY A 67 -15.00 12.43 12.59
CA GLY A 67 -16.24 13.11 12.92
C GLY A 67 -16.04 14.43 13.64
N TRP A 68 -16.65 15.47 13.09
CA TRP A 68 -17.07 16.66 13.83
C TRP A 68 -18.53 16.46 14.26
N THR A 69 -18.81 15.44 15.07
CA THR A 69 -20.09 15.38 15.78
C THR A 69 -19.92 16.11 17.11
N THR A 70 -19.96 17.43 17.00
CA THR A 70 -20.43 18.42 17.97
C THR A 70 -20.53 17.95 19.43
N LEU A 71 -19.44 18.07 20.20
CA LEU A 71 -19.50 18.12 21.66
C LEU A 71 -19.43 19.58 22.13
N PHE A 72 -20.42 20.40 21.76
CA PHE A 72 -20.64 21.69 22.43
C PHE A 72 -21.54 21.46 23.64
N LYS A 73 -20.89 21.42 24.80
CA LYS A 73 -21.49 21.52 26.12
C LYS A 73 -21.78 23.00 26.40
N ARG A 74 -23.05 23.38 26.59
CA ARG A 74 -23.48 24.51 27.43
C ARG A 74 -24.78 24.14 28.11
#